data_AF-A0A8S0Z4Y0-F1
#
_entry.id   AF-A0A8S0Z4Y0-F1
#
_cell.length_a   1.000
_cell.length_b   1.000
_cell.length_c   1.000
_cell.angle_alpha   90.00
_cell.angle_beta   90.00
_cell.angle_gamma   90.00
#
_symmetry.space_group_name_H-M   'P 1'
#
loop_
_entity.id
_entity.type
_entity.pdbx_description
1 polymer ?
#
loop_
_entity_poly.entity_id
_entity_poly.type
_entity_poly.pdbx_seq_one_letter_code
_entity_poly.pdbx_strand_id
1 'polypeptide(L)'
;MIVITKIFVAKMSLQNGRHFNGIMMSTSRMVTVYFLLTLAAAATAIKCWKCGQYSDGVGSITPCNNRSATRLEECPSNAKYCIKYVSELTTVRDCVPTCSEKEWWGARTFCCEGDECNGAFSSQPMKVLAFIAVLLTVAVAR
;
A
#
# COMPACT_ATOMS: atom_id res chain seq x y z
N MET A 1 -4.18 20.02 6.91
CA MET A 1 -4.90 19.86 5.62
C MET A 1 -5.41 21.17 5.00
N ILE A 2 -5.67 22.24 5.77
CA ILE A 2 -6.32 23.47 5.25
C ILE A 2 -5.36 24.41 4.49
N VAL A 3 -4.05 24.33 4.73
CA VAL A 3 -3.08 25.29 4.18
C VAL A 3 -2.70 24.97 2.72
N ILE A 4 -2.67 23.70 2.33
CA ILE A 4 -2.26 23.28 0.97
C ILE A 4 -3.33 23.69 -0.07
N THR A 5 -4.61 23.67 0.31
CA THR A 5 -5.72 24.03 -0.57
C THR A 5 -5.72 25.50 -0.96
N LYS A 6 -5.31 26.42 -0.06
CA LYS A 6 -5.27 27.86 -0.37
C LYS A 6 -4.12 28.25 -1.32
N ILE A 7 -3.00 27.53 -1.28
CA ILE A 7 -1.83 27.81 -2.14
C ILE A 7 -2.15 27.45 -3.61
N PHE A 8 -2.94 26.40 -3.85
CA PHE A 8 -3.26 25.98 -5.21
C PHE A 8 -4.34 26.83 -5.90
N VAL A 9 -5.34 27.33 -5.15
CA VAL A 9 -6.42 28.16 -5.73
C VAL A 9 -5.89 29.52 -6.21
N ALA A 10 -4.92 30.11 -5.51
CA ALA A 10 -4.43 31.45 -5.83
C ALA A 10 -3.59 31.54 -7.12
N LYS A 11 -3.02 30.43 -7.60
CA LYS A 11 -2.15 30.43 -8.79
C LYS A 11 -2.90 30.27 -10.12
N MET A 12 -4.22 30.07 -10.07
CA MET A 12 -5.02 29.72 -11.24
C MET A 12 -5.84 30.89 -11.83
N SER A 13 -5.65 32.12 -11.33
CA SER A 13 -6.44 33.30 -11.74
C SER A 13 -5.70 34.31 -12.64
N LEU A 14 -4.53 33.98 -13.20
CA LEU A 14 -3.75 34.90 -14.05
C LEU A 14 -3.23 34.24 -15.33
N GLN A 15 -4.12 33.85 -16.23
CA GLN A 15 -3.81 33.71 -17.67
C GLN A 15 -5.10 34.03 -18.46
N ASN A 16 -5.43 35.32 -18.54
CA ASN A 16 -6.41 35.84 -19.48
C ASN A 16 -5.67 36.24 -20.76
N GLY A 17 -6.05 35.69 -21.92
CA GLY A 17 -5.81 36.33 -23.20
C GLY A 17 -5.13 35.48 -24.29
N ARG A 18 -5.97 35.13 -25.28
CA ARG A 18 -5.68 34.95 -26.72
C ARG A 18 -5.30 33.54 -27.22
N HIS A 19 -6.26 33.02 -28.00
CA HIS A 19 -6.08 32.31 -29.27
C HIS A 19 -5.44 30.92 -29.23
N PHE A 20 -6.26 29.87 -29.14
CA PHE A 20 -6.03 28.59 -29.81
C PHE A 20 -7.37 27.85 -29.99
N ASN A 21 -8.01 28.06 -31.14
CA ASN A 21 -9.01 27.15 -31.68
C ASN A 21 -8.33 25.78 -31.92
N GLY A 22 -8.85 24.70 -31.32
CA GLY A 22 -8.47 23.34 -31.75
C GLY A 22 -8.34 22.25 -30.68
N ILE A 23 -8.38 22.54 -29.38
CA ILE A 23 -8.21 21.51 -28.33
C ILE A 23 -9.49 21.40 -27.48
N MET A 24 -10.65 21.23 -28.12
CA MET A 24 -11.87 20.85 -27.40
C MET A 24 -12.05 19.33 -27.43
N MET A 25 -11.00 18.59 -27.05
CA MET A 25 -11.14 17.19 -26.65
C MET A 25 -11.21 17.14 -25.12
N SER A 26 -12.41 17.44 -24.62
CA SER A 26 -12.95 16.99 -23.34
C SER A 26 -12.11 17.25 -22.07
N THR A 27 -11.86 18.52 -21.76
CA THR A 27 -11.45 18.97 -20.42
C THR A 27 -12.38 18.45 -19.31
N SER A 28 -13.68 18.31 -19.57
CA SER A 28 -14.62 17.65 -18.65
C SER A 28 -14.27 16.19 -18.35
N ARG A 29 -13.91 15.39 -19.37
CA ARG A 29 -13.54 13.98 -19.17
C ARG A 29 -12.26 13.85 -18.35
N MET A 30 -11.27 14.70 -18.60
CA MET A 30 -10.03 14.72 -17.82
C MET A 30 -10.26 15.11 -16.36
N VAL A 31 -11.14 16.08 -16.08
CA VAL A 31 -11.49 16.47 -14.70
C VAL A 31 -12.21 15.33 -13.97
N THR A 32 -13.15 14.65 -14.61
CA THR A 32 -13.80 13.47 -14.00
C THR A 32 -12.83 12.32 -13.74
N VAL A 33 -11.91 12.04 -14.67
CA VAL A 33 -10.88 11.00 -14.47
C VAL A 33 -9.96 11.37 -13.29
N TYR A 34 -9.55 12.64 -13.20
CA TYR A 34 -8.72 13.13 -12.10
C TYR A 34 -9.46 13.06 -10.75
N PHE A 35 -10.75 13.42 -10.72
CA PHE A 35 -11.58 13.36 -9.52
C PHE A 35 -11.85 11.91 -9.07
N LEU A 36 -12.01 10.97 -10.00
CA LEU A 36 -12.16 9.55 -9.70
C LEU A 36 -10.84 8.94 -9.18
N LEU A 37 -9.69 9.35 -9.75
CA LEU A 37 -8.35 8.95 -9.28
C LEU A 37 -8.05 9.47 -7.88
N THR A 38 -8.48 10.69 -7.53
CA THR A 38 -8.29 11.23 -6.17
C THR A 38 -9.25 10.60 -5.16
N LEU A 39 -10.48 10.23 -5.56
CA LEU A 39 -11.40 9.49 -4.69
C LEU A 39 -10.93 8.07 -4.41
N ALA A 40 -10.32 7.39 -5.40
CA ALA A 40 -9.77 6.05 -5.23
C ALA A 40 -8.55 6.00 -4.29
N ALA A 41 -7.96 7.16 -3.95
CA ALA A 41 -6.90 7.28 -2.95
C ALA A 41 -7.42 7.35 -1.51
N ALA A 42 -8.73 7.17 -1.28
CA ALA A 42 -9.29 7.07 0.07
C ALA A 42 -8.66 5.88 0.80
N ALA A 43 -8.05 6.17 1.95
CA ALA A 43 -7.26 5.24 2.74
C ALA A 43 -8.00 3.93 3.04
N THR A 44 -7.60 2.85 2.38
CA THR A 44 -8.06 1.49 2.68
C THR A 44 -7.28 0.96 3.88
N ALA A 45 -7.98 0.52 4.93
CA ALA A 45 -7.36 -0.29 5.97
C ALA A 45 -6.87 -1.60 5.34
N ILE A 46 -5.62 -1.99 5.60
CA ILE A 46 -5.06 -3.22 5.06
C ILE A 46 -5.59 -4.43 5.85
N LYS A 47 -5.65 -5.58 5.22
CA LYS A 47 -5.94 -6.86 5.86
C LYS A 47 -4.65 -7.66 6.00
N CYS A 48 -4.37 -8.19 7.19
CA CYS A 48 -3.19 -9.02 7.42
C CYS A 48 -3.61 -10.36 8.01
N TRP A 49 -2.83 -11.40 7.72
CA TRP A 49 -2.93 -12.64 8.48
C TRP A 49 -2.43 -12.38 9.90
N LYS A 50 -3.19 -12.80 10.91
CA LYS A 50 -2.85 -12.61 12.32
C LYS A 50 -2.89 -13.94 13.06
N CYS A 51 -1.88 -14.16 13.89
CA CYS A 51 -1.86 -15.19 14.91
C CYS A 51 -0.69 -14.96 15.88
N GLY A 52 -0.87 -15.41 17.12
CA GLY A 52 0.12 -15.18 18.17
C GLY A 52 0.15 -13.72 18.63
N GLN A 53 1.20 -13.37 19.38
CA GLN A 53 1.49 -11.99 19.77
C GLN A 53 2.97 -11.72 19.54
N TYR A 54 3.26 -10.62 18.85
CA TYR A 54 4.61 -10.14 18.62
C TYR A 54 4.92 -8.96 19.54
N SER A 55 6.02 -9.06 20.26
CA SER A 55 6.57 -8.01 21.11
C SER A 55 7.97 -7.66 20.64
N ASP A 56 8.23 -6.39 20.35
CA ASP A 56 9.38 -5.91 19.57
C ASP A 56 10.74 -5.89 20.29
N GLY A 57 10.92 -6.69 21.35
CA GLY A 57 12.23 -6.87 21.98
C GLY A 57 12.26 -6.99 23.51
N VAL A 58 11.12 -6.97 24.21
CA VAL A 58 11.11 -7.01 25.70
C VAL A 58 9.98 -7.85 26.31
N GLY A 59 9.37 -8.76 25.55
CA GLY A 59 8.21 -9.55 26.01
C GLY A 59 8.21 -11.00 25.54
N SER A 60 7.30 -11.79 26.10
CA SER A 60 7.04 -13.17 25.66
C SER A 60 6.36 -13.15 24.30
N ILE A 61 7.00 -13.74 23.30
CA ILE A 61 6.37 -14.01 22.01
C ILE A 61 5.40 -15.17 22.21
N THR A 62 4.12 -14.96 21.95
CA THR A 62 3.12 -16.04 21.95
C THR A 62 3.08 -16.65 20.56
N PRO A 63 3.56 -17.89 20.36
CA PRO A 63 3.59 -18.50 19.04
C PRO A 63 2.18 -18.82 18.54
N CYS A 64 2.04 -18.95 17.21
CA CYS A 64 0.82 -19.53 16.64
C CYS A 64 0.77 -21.02 16.97
N ASN A 65 -0.19 -21.47 17.79
CA ASN A 65 -0.33 -22.89 18.16
C ASN A 65 -0.55 -23.83 16.97
N ASN A 66 -1.14 -23.34 15.86
CA ASN A 66 -1.37 -24.10 14.63
C ASN A 66 -1.52 -23.15 13.43
N ARG A 67 -1.28 -23.64 12.21
CA ARG A 67 -1.57 -22.93 10.95
C ARG A 67 -3.04 -22.51 10.86
N SER A 68 -3.98 -23.31 11.39
CA SER A 68 -5.41 -22.98 11.47
C SER A 68 -5.75 -21.86 12.47
N ALA A 69 -4.82 -21.49 13.36
CA ALA A 69 -5.00 -20.34 14.25
C ALA A 69 -4.76 -19.01 13.52
N THR A 70 -4.27 -19.05 12.29
CA THR A 70 -4.08 -17.85 11.45
C THR A 70 -5.42 -17.37 10.92
N ARG A 71 -5.79 -16.15 11.26
CA ARG A 71 -7.03 -15.51 10.81
C ARG A 71 -6.70 -14.30 9.96
N LEU A 72 -7.44 -14.13 8.87
CA LEU A 72 -7.36 -12.90 8.10
C LEU A 72 -8.26 -11.87 8.78
N GLU A 73 -7.68 -10.75 9.19
CA GLU A 73 -8.40 -9.68 9.87
C GLU A 73 -8.04 -8.32 9.27
N GLU A 74 -8.99 -7.40 9.33
CA GLU A 74 -8.77 -6.00 9.00
C GLU A 74 -7.94 -5.34 10.09
N CYS A 75 -6.89 -4.61 9.68
CA CYS A 75 -5.99 -3.95 10.60
C CYS A 75 -6.61 -2.67 11.17
N PRO A 76 -6.20 -2.24 12.38
CA PRO A 76 -6.60 -0.95 12.90
C PRO A 76 -6.08 0.18 12.00
N SER A 77 -6.76 1.32 12.01
CA SER A 77 -6.47 2.44 11.08
C SER A 77 -5.08 3.06 11.22
N ASN A 78 -4.38 2.81 12.33
CA ASN A 78 -3.01 3.26 12.55
C ASN A 78 -1.96 2.26 12.04
N ALA A 79 -2.35 1.03 11.73
CA ALA A 79 -1.45 0.01 11.21
C ALA A 79 -1.24 0.20 9.70
N LYS A 80 0.02 0.19 9.29
CA LYS A 80 0.44 0.35 7.89
C LYS A 80 1.11 -0.90 7.34
N TYR A 81 1.57 -1.79 8.21
CA TYR A 81 2.40 -2.93 7.85
C TYR A 81 1.79 -4.24 8.35
N CYS A 82 1.86 -5.28 7.53
CA CYS A 82 1.77 -6.65 8.00
C CYS A 82 3.18 -7.12 8.38
N ILE A 83 3.29 -7.82 9.51
CA ILE A 83 4.53 -8.47 9.92
C ILE A 83 4.44 -9.98 9.80
N LYS A 84 5.60 -10.60 9.58
CA LYS A 84 5.82 -12.03 9.75
C LYS A 84 7.12 -12.23 10.51
N TYR A 85 7.02 -12.65 11.76
CA TYR A 85 8.15 -13.10 12.55
C TYR A 85 8.31 -14.61 12.38
N VAL A 86 9.53 -15.07 12.16
CA VAL A 86 9.87 -16.50 12.00
C VAL A 86 11.12 -16.79 12.82
N SER A 87 11.07 -17.81 13.65
CA SER A 87 12.23 -18.45 14.27
C SER A 87 12.18 -19.96 14.02
N GLU A 88 13.16 -20.71 14.53
CA GLU A 88 13.22 -22.18 14.36
C GLU A 88 11.93 -22.90 14.77
N LEU A 89 11.23 -22.41 15.80
CA LEU A 89 10.07 -23.07 16.40
C LEU A 89 8.79 -22.25 16.34
N THR A 90 8.87 -20.99 15.95
CA THR A 90 7.73 -20.08 16.07
C THR A 90 7.52 -19.27 14.80
N THR A 91 6.26 -19.05 14.46
CA THR A 91 5.86 -18.03 13.52
C THR A 91 4.80 -17.19 14.20
N VAL A 92 4.86 -15.88 13.99
CA VAL A 92 3.87 -14.91 14.48
C VAL A 92 3.57 -13.92 13.36
N ARG A 93 2.31 -13.49 13.28
CA ARG A 93 1.86 -12.55 12.27
C ARG A 93 0.93 -11.53 12.89
N ASP A 94 1.10 -10.26 12.52
CA ASP A 94 0.30 -9.17 13.08
C ASP A 94 0.23 -7.94 12.16
N CYS A 95 -0.62 -6.99 12.53
CA CYS A 95 -0.68 -5.62 11.99
C CYS A 95 0.14 -4.69 12.90
N VAL A 96 1.02 -3.87 12.34
CA VAL A 96 1.80 -2.88 13.12
C VAL A 96 1.82 -1.49 12.46
N PRO A 97 1.90 -0.41 13.25
CA PRO A 97 2.02 0.96 12.72
C PRO A 97 3.38 1.22 12.07
N THR A 98 4.44 0.63 12.62
CA THR A 98 5.82 0.78 12.17
C THR A 98 6.48 -0.58 12.13
N CYS A 99 7.27 -0.84 11.09
CA CYS A 99 7.98 -2.10 10.95
C CYS A 99 9.43 -1.86 10.52
N SER A 100 10.35 -2.62 11.11
CA SER A 100 11.74 -2.70 10.70
C SER A 100 12.10 -4.17 10.60
N GLU A 101 12.60 -4.58 9.44
CA GLU A 101 13.15 -5.92 9.29
C GLU A 101 14.39 -6.06 10.16
N LYS A 102 14.48 -7.19 10.86
CA LYS A 102 15.55 -7.49 11.81
C LYS A 102 15.85 -8.99 11.75
N GLU A 103 17.13 -9.32 11.91
CA GLU A 103 17.61 -10.70 12.06
C GLU A 103 18.40 -10.81 13.36
N TRP A 104 18.08 -11.80 14.19
CA TRP A 104 18.68 -11.98 15.52
C TRP A 104 18.60 -13.45 15.96
N TRP A 105 19.75 -14.08 16.25
CA TRP A 105 19.87 -15.45 16.82
C TRP A 105 18.90 -16.47 16.20
N GLY A 106 18.87 -16.57 14.87
CA GLY A 106 18.02 -17.55 14.16
C GLY A 106 16.54 -17.14 14.01
N ALA A 107 16.20 -15.90 14.37
CA ALA A 107 14.89 -15.31 14.12
C ALA A 107 14.97 -14.16 13.12
N ARG A 108 13.92 -13.98 12.32
CA ARG A 108 13.76 -12.91 11.33
C ARG A 108 12.37 -12.30 11.38
N THR A 109 12.31 -10.98 11.23
CA THR A 109 11.07 -10.22 11.05
C THR A 109 11.01 -9.68 9.63
N PHE A 110 9.93 -9.97 8.92
CA PHE A 110 9.65 -9.47 7.58
C PHE A 110 8.51 -8.44 7.63
N CYS A 111 8.65 -7.37 6.86
CA CYS A 111 7.69 -6.28 6.76
C CYS A 111 7.11 -6.23 5.36
N CYS A 112 5.80 -6.06 5.24
CA CYS A 112 5.18 -5.79 3.94
C CYS A 112 3.98 -4.86 4.07
N GLU A 113 3.65 -4.17 2.97
CA GLU A 113 2.47 -3.33 2.83
C GLU A 113 1.51 -3.99 1.84
N GLY A 114 0.20 -3.87 2.08
CA GLY A 114 -0.85 -4.41 1.22
C GLY A 114 -1.59 -5.61 1.83
N ASP A 115 -2.77 -5.88 1.28
CA ASP A 115 -3.64 -6.94 1.77
C ASP A 115 -2.97 -8.32 1.65
N GLU A 116 -3.06 -9.09 2.74
CA GLU A 116 -2.64 -10.49 2.83
C GLU A 116 -1.15 -10.73 2.54
N CYS A 117 -0.33 -9.66 2.49
CA CYS A 117 1.05 -9.74 2.00
C CYS A 117 1.95 -10.62 2.87
N ASN A 118 1.63 -10.75 4.17
CA ASN A 118 2.34 -11.64 5.08
C ASN A 118 1.91 -13.11 4.97
N GLY A 119 1.02 -13.43 4.03
CA GLY A 119 0.43 -14.73 3.70
C GLY A 119 1.43 -15.83 3.34
N ALA A 120 2.35 -15.51 2.43
CA ALA A 120 3.25 -16.47 1.78
C ALA A 120 4.73 -16.04 1.86
N PHE A 121 5.63 -16.84 1.29
CA PHE A 121 6.98 -16.37 0.97
C PHE A 121 6.85 -15.42 -0.24
N SER A 122 7.00 -14.12 0.02
CA SER A 122 6.81 -13.06 -0.98
C SER A 122 7.73 -13.24 -2.19
N SER A 123 7.14 -13.51 -3.36
CA SER A 123 7.69 -13.07 -4.65
C SER A 123 6.86 -11.87 -5.11
N GLN A 124 7.48 -10.85 -5.69
CA GLN A 124 6.79 -9.66 -6.23
C GLN A 124 6.54 -9.80 -7.74
N PRO A 125 5.48 -10.50 -8.22
CA PRO A 125 5.19 -10.59 -9.66
C PRO A 125 4.51 -9.33 -10.20
N MET A 126 3.93 -8.47 -9.34
CA MET A 126 3.07 -7.37 -9.76
C MET A 126 3.79 -6.26 -10.53
N LYS A 127 5.06 -5.96 -10.18
CA LYS A 127 5.83 -4.91 -10.88
C LYS A 127 6.14 -5.32 -12.32
N VAL A 128 6.42 -6.61 -12.55
CA VAL A 128 6.77 -7.13 -13.89
C VAL A 128 5.56 -7.07 -14.83
N LEU A 129 4.36 -7.43 -14.36
CA LEU A 129 3.15 -7.33 -15.17
C LEU A 129 2.80 -5.88 -15.56
N ALA A 130 2.97 -4.92 -14.65
CA ALA A 130 2.71 -3.51 -14.96
C ALA A 130 3.65 -2.97 -16.04
N PHE A 131 4.94 -3.34 -16.00
CA PHE A 131 5.90 -2.97 -17.05
C PHE A 131 5.54 -3.60 -18.41
N ILE A 132 5.13 -4.87 -18.43
CA ILE A 132 4.72 -5.56 -19.66
C ILE A 132 3.47 -4.90 -20.27
N ALA A 133 2.48 -4.55 -19.45
CA ALA A 133 1.27 -3.87 -19.91
C ALA A 133 1.57 -2.51 -20.56
N VAL A 134 2.47 -1.71 -19.97
CA VAL A 134 2.90 -0.43 -20.54
C VAL A 134 3.61 -0.64 -21.88
N LEU A 135 4.53 -1.61 -21.97
CA LEU A 135 5.23 -1.90 -23.22
C LEU A 135 4.27 -2.34 -24.35
N LEU A 136 3.26 -3.17 -24.03
CA LEU A 136 2.25 -3.58 -24.99
C LEU A 136 1.40 -2.41 -25.47
N THR A 137 1.00 -1.48 -24.59
CA THR A 137 0.26 -0.28 -25.00
C THR A 137 1.07 0.63 -25.92
N VAL A 138 2.38 0.79 -25.68
CA VAL A 138 3.26 1.59 -26.54
C VAL A 138 3.50 0.89 -27.89
N ALA A 139 3.58 -0.44 -27.91
CA ALA A 139 3.77 -1.22 -29.13
C ALA A 139 2.53 -1.22 -30.03
N VAL A 140 1.32 -1.24 -29.44
CA VAL A 140 0.04 -1.22 -30.16
C VAL A 140 -0.38 0.20 -30.56
N ALA A 141 0.10 1.23 -29.85
CA ALA A 141 -0.15 2.65 -30.19
C ALA A 141 0.79 3.22 -31.27
N ARG A 142 1.68 2.38 -31.83
CA ARG A 142 2.46 2.67 -33.04
C ARG A 142 1.78 2.05 -34.26
#